data_AF-A0A842RJH8-F1
#
_entry.id   AF-A0A842RJH8-F1
#
_cell.length_a   1.000
_cell.length_b   1.000
_cell.length_c   1.000
_cell.angle_alpha   90.00
_cell.angle_beta   90.00
_cell.angle_gamma   90.00
#
_symmetry.space_group_name_H-M   'P 1'
#
loop_
_entity.id
_entity.type
_entity.pdbx_description
1 polymer ?
#
loop_
_entity_poly.entity_id
_entity_poly.type
_entity_poly.pdbx_seq_one_letter_code
_entity_poly.pdbx_strand_id
1 'polypeptide(L)' 'MGLYNNIKEYLPEQFSIFKLMDILRINASEVRKARNLLKQFYQDGNVRRIGKNMYEKIN' A
#
# COMPACT_ATOMS: atom_id res chain seq x y z
N MET A 1 -5.73 -12.19 10.18
CA MET A 1 -5.08 -12.32 8.85
C MET A 1 -5.45 -11.08 8.06
N GLY A 2 -4.50 -10.16 7.89
CA GLY A 2 -4.76 -8.77 7.48
C GLY A 2 -4.88 -8.56 5.97
N LEU A 3 -5.52 -7.45 5.56
CA LEU A 3 -5.67 -7.02 4.16
C LEU A 3 -4.35 -7.06 3.38
N TYR A 4 -3.23 -6.70 4.02
CA TYR A 4 -1.90 -6.74 3.42
C TYR A 4 -1.52 -8.14 2.92
N ASN A 5 -1.78 -9.19 3.70
CA ASN A 5 -1.41 -10.56 3.32
C ASN A 5 -2.17 -11.04 2.08
N ASN A 6 -3.37 -10.52 1.83
CA ASN A 6 -4.17 -10.88 0.66
C ASN A 6 -3.68 -10.18 -0.62
N ILE A 7 -2.91 -9.08 -0.49
CA ILE A 7 -2.48 -8.27 -1.62
C ILE A 7 -0.96 -8.24 -1.84
N LYS A 8 -0.16 -8.74 -0.88
CA LYS A 8 1.30 -8.64 -0.90
C LYS A 8 1.94 -9.33 -2.10
N GLU A 9 1.31 -10.39 -2.62
CA GLU A 9 1.78 -11.14 -3.80
C GLU A 9 1.57 -10.35 -5.09
N TYR A 10 0.56 -9.47 -5.13
CA TYR A 10 0.29 -8.60 -6.28
C TYR A 10 1.04 -7.26 -6.21
N LEU A 11 1.61 -6.93 -5.03
CA LEU A 11 2.41 -5.74 -4.83
C LEU A 11 3.89 -6.00 -5.20
N PRO A 12 4.47 -5.20 -6.10
CA PRO A 12 5.91 -5.22 -6.34
C PRO A 12 6.71 -4.87 -5.07
N GLU A 13 8.00 -5.22 -5.01
CA GLU A 13 8.89 -4.85 -3.90
C GLU A 13 8.84 -3.34 -3.61
N GLN A 14 8.87 -2.52 -4.65
CA GLN A 14 8.65 -1.08 -4.56
C GLN A 14 7.44 -0.68 -5.38
N PHE A 15 6.54 0.09 -4.78
CA PHE A 15 5.28 0.43 -5.39
C PHE A 15 4.81 1.84 -5.01
N SER A 16 3.99 2.43 -5.88
CA SER A 16 3.34 3.71 -5.61
C SER A 16 1.98 3.50 -4.94
N ILE A 17 1.49 4.54 -4.26
CA ILE A 17 0.10 4.56 -3.74
C ILE A 17 -0.93 4.24 -4.84
N PHE A 18 -0.68 4.66 -6.08
CA PHE A 18 -1.58 4.40 -7.21
C PHE A 18 -1.58 2.92 -7.59
N LYS A 19 -0.45 2.22 -7.48
CA LYS A 19 -0.41 0.77 -7.71
C LYS A 19 -1.19 0.01 -6.65
N LEU A 20 -1.13 0.45 -5.40
CA LEU A 20 -1.97 -0.10 -4.34
C LEU A 20 -3.46 0.13 -4.63
N MET A 21 -3.82 1.34 -5.07
CA MET A 21 -5.20 1.67 -5.44
C MET A 21 -5.71 0.82 -6.59
N ASP A 22 -4.89 0.59 -7.61
CA ASP A 22 -5.17 -0.30 -8.74
C ASP A 22 -5.51 -1.72 -8.28
N ILE A 23 -4.65 -2.31 -7.44
CA ILE A 23 -4.85 -3.67 -6.89
C ILE A 23 -6.12 -3.76 -6.05
N LEU A 24 -6.39 -2.74 -5.23
CA LEU A 24 -7.57 -2.68 -4.37
C LEU A 24 -8.83 -2.20 -5.10
N ARG A 25 -8.74 -1.88 -6.40
CA ARG A 25 -9.81 -1.27 -7.20
C ARG A 25 -10.44 -0.04 -6.54
N ILE A 26 -9.61 0.78 -5.88
CA ILE A 26 -10.01 2.03 -5.25
C ILE A 26 -9.94 3.15 -6.29
N ASN A 27 -11.01 3.94 -6.39
CA ASN A 27 -11.06 5.06 -7.33
C ASN A 27 -10.03 6.15 -6.94
N ALA A 28 -9.49 6.85 -7.93
CA ALA A 28 -8.60 8.01 -7.74
C ALA A 28 -9.22 9.11 -6.86
N SER A 29 -10.54 9.24 -6.80
CA SER A 29 -11.22 10.16 -5.87
C SER A 29 -11.03 9.77 -4.38
N GLU A 30 -10.65 8.53 -4.10
CA GLU A 30 -10.55 7.96 -2.75
C GLU A 30 -9.10 7.78 -2.28
N VAL A 31 -8.14 8.55 -2.81
CA VAL A 31 -6.71 8.54 -2.40
C VAL A 31 -6.54 8.61 -0.88
N ARG A 32 -7.44 9.30 -0.16
CA ARG A 32 -7.42 9.38 1.31
C ARG A 32 -7.55 8.00 1.96
N LYS A 33 -8.41 7.12 1.44
CA LYS A 33 -8.57 5.74 1.94
C LYS A 33 -7.29 4.94 1.74
N ALA A 34 -6.69 5.00 0.55
CA ALA A 34 -5.43 4.32 0.26
C ALA A 34 -4.28 4.82 1.15
N ARG A 35 -4.22 6.13 1.42
CA ARG A 35 -3.23 6.70 2.35
C ARG A 35 -3.43 6.20 3.78
N ASN A 36 -4.67 6.07 4.24
CA ASN A 36 -4.96 5.54 5.57
C ASN A 36 -4.54 4.06 5.67
N LEU A 37 -4.82 3.25 4.64
CA LEU A 37 -4.36 1.86 4.57
C LEU A 37 -2.84 1.76 4.58
N LEU A 38 -2.14 2.58 3.80
CA LEU A 38 -0.67 2.64 3.82
C LEU A 38 -0.12 3.04 5.18
N LYS A 39 -0.77 3.97 5.87
CA LYS A 39 -0.40 4.35 7.23
C LYS A 39 -0.55 3.16 8.19
N GLN A 40 -1.63 2.37 8.05
CA GLN A 40 -1.82 1.16 8.83
C GLN A 40 -0.74 0.11 8.51
N PHE A 41 -0.49 -0.17 7.23
CA PHE A 41 0.56 -1.12 6.83
C PHE A 41 1.96 -0.70 7.30
N TYR A 42 2.23 0.60 7.35
CA TYR A 42 3.45 1.14 7.90
C TYR A 42 3.55 0.91 9.41
N GLN A 43 2.45 1.15 10.16
CA GLN A 43 2.39 0.91 11.60
C GLN A 43 2.51 -0.58 11.95
N ASP A 44 1.98 -1.45 11.10
CA ASP A 44 2.07 -2.91 11.22
C ASP A 44 3.46 -3.46 10.83
N GLY A 45 4.38 -2.61 10.33
CA GLY A 45 5.73 -3.03 9.92
C GLY A 45 5.79 -3.77 8.58
N ASN A 46 4.73 -3.73 7.77
CA ASN A 46 4.65 -4.43 6.48
C ASN A 46 5.32 -3.65 5.34
N VAL A 47 5.32 -2.31 5.41
CA VAL A 47 5.85 -1.43 4.36
C VAL A 47 6.61 -0.26 4.95
N ARG A 48 7.61 0.25 4.23
CA ARG A 48 8.30 1.53 4.55
C ARG A 48 8.05 2.56 3.47
N ARG A 49 8.04 3.83 3.86
CA ARG A 49 7.99 4.94 2.90
C ARG A 49 9.40 5.25 2.42
N ILE A 50 9.63 5.20 1.11
CA ILE A 50 10.93 5.48 0.48
C ILE A 50 10.95 6.83 -0.26
N GLY A 51 9.77 7.45 -0.48
CA GLY A 51 9.70 8.73 -1.17
C GLY A 51 8.30 9.36 -1.16
N LYS A 52 8.09 10.35 -2.03
CA LYS A 52 6.76 10.94 -2.25
C LYS A 52 5.89 9.89 -2.94
N ASN A 53 4.82 9.46 -2.26
CA ASN A 53 3.86 8.47 -2.76
C ASN A 53 4.46 7.08 -3.07
N MET A 54 5.70 6.82 -2.65
CA MET A 54 6.44 5.57 -2.92
C MET A 54 6.70 4.82 -1.63
N TYR A 55 6.51 3.51 -1.71
CA TYR A 55 6.61 2.57 -0.61
C TYR A 55 7.36 1.33 -1.05
N GLU A 56 7.92 0.63 -0.07
CA GLU A 56 8.65 -0.62 -0.26
C GLU A 56 8.15 -1.66 0.74
N LYS A 57 8.01 -2.91 0.29
CA LYS A 57 7.68 -4.03 1.16
C LYS A 57 8.85 -4.35 2.09
N ILE A 58 8.53 -4.76 3.31
CA ILE A 58 9.55 -5.20 4.29
C ILE A 58 9.46 -6.72 4.50
N ASN A 59 8.25 -7.29 4.39
CA ASN A 59 7.91 -8.69 4.70
C ASN A 59 7.06 -9.35 3.62
#